data_AF-A0A517MGX6-F1
#
_entry.id   AF-A0A517MGX6-F1
#
_cell.length_a   1.000
_cell.length_b   1.000
_cell.length_c   1.000
_cell.angle_alpha   90.00
_cell.angle_beta   90.00
_cell.angle_gamma   90.00
#
_symmetry.space_group_name_H-M   'P 1'
#
loop_
_entity.id
_entity.type
_entity.pdbx_description
1 polymer ?
#
loop_
_entity_poly.entity_id
_entity_poly.type
_entity_poly.pdbx_seq_one_letter_code
_entity_poly.pdbx_strand_id
1 'polypeptide(L)'
;MSGQDKIVAELIRGLKHERDALKLQAHLASMEAREELSKLGDKVDELEHEYEPLKNAVQTSADDVLDSLKLVASEIRDGFKRIRDAV
;
A
#
# COMPACT_ATOMS: atom_id res chain seq x y z
N MET A 1 13.40 16.05 -0.87
CA MET A 1 12.07 15.43 -0.79
C MET A 1 11.03 16.43 -1.27
N SER A 2 10.44 16.18 -2.43
CA SER A 2 9.31 16.95 -2.95
C SER A 2 8.05 16.71 -2.09
N GLY A 3 6.99 17.51 -2.26
CA GLY A 3 5.72 17.26 -1.56
C GLY A 3 5.08 15.92 -1.95
N GLN A 4 5.21 15.54 -3.22
CA GLN A 4 4.80 14.27 -3.82
C GLN A 4 5.39 13.06 -3.07
N ASP A 5 6.71 13.08 -2.86
CA ASP A 5 7.48 12.03 -2.19
C ASP A 5 7.02 11.78 -0.76
N LYS A 6 6.76 12.84 0.02
CA LYS A 6 6.23 12.71 1.39
C LYS A 6 4.85 12.06 1.44
N ILE A 7 3.98 12.39 0.48
CA ILE A 7 2.62 11.83 0.41
C ILE A 7 2.69 10.33 0.15
N VAL A 8 3.51 9.88 -0.81
CA VAL A 8 3.66 8.45 -1.12
C VAL A 8 4.24 7.70 0.07
N ALA A 9 5.25 8.25 0.76
CA ALA A 9 5.79 7.65 1.99
C ALA A 9 4.76 7.51 3.11
N GLU A 10 3.85 8.47 3.28
CA GLU A 10 2.77 8.39 4.26
C GLU A 10 1.71 7.37 3.87
N LEU A 11 1.35 7.29 2.57
CA LEU A 11 0.44 6.28 2.06
C LEU A 11 0.97 4.86 2.29
N ILE A 12 2.23 4.58 1.92
CA ILE A 12 2.86 3.27 2.13
C ILE A 12 2.87 2.91 3.62
N ARG A 13 3.25 3.85 4.49
CA ARG A 13 3.21 3.62 5.95
C ARG A 13 1.80 3.31 6.46
N GLY A 14 0.79 4.04 5.97
CA GLY A 14 -0.61 3.78 6.30
C GLY A 14 -1.07 2.39 5.86
N LEU A 15 -0.73 1.99 4.64
CA LEU A 15 -1.06 0.67 4.10
C LEU A 15 -0.40 -0.46 4.91
N LYS A 16 0.87 -0.30 5.31
CA LYS A 16 1.56 -1.29 6.17
C LYS A 16 0.85 -1.43 7.52
N HIS A 17 0.47 -0.31 8.13
CA HIS A 17 -0.27 -0.33 9.39
C HIS A 17 -1.66 -1.00 9.23
N GLU A 18 -2.39 -0.69 8.17
CA GLU A 18 -3.71 -1.29 7.92
C GLU A 18 -3.59 -2.80 7.62
N ARG A 19 -2.61 -3.21 6.82
CA ARG A 19 -2.27 -4.62 6.60
C ARG A 19 -2.00 -5.35 7.90
N ASP A 20 -1.17 -4.78 8.76
CA ASP A 20 -0.77 -5.42 10.01
C ASP A 20 -1.97 -5.52 10.97
N ALA A 21 -2.84 -4.51 11.02
CA ALA A 21 -4.09 -4.56 11.77
C ALA A 21 -5.04 -5.67 11.23
N LEU A 22 -5.21 -5.76 9.91
CA LEU A 22 -6.01 -6.81 9.29
C LEU A 22 -5.42 -8.21 9.52
N LYS A 23 -4.09 -8.35 9.53
CA LYS A 23 -3.42 -9.62 9.86
C LYS A 23 -3.74 -10.09 11.28
N LEU A 24 -3.85 -9.18 12.25
CA LEU A 24 -4.27 -9.52 13.62
C LEU A 24 -5.71 -10.05 13.65
N GLN A 25 -6.58 -9.50 12.81
CA GLN A 25 -7.99 -9.89 12.71
C GLN A 25 -8.25 -11.03 11.72
N ALA A 26 -7.24 -11.45 10.95
CA ALA A 26 -7.38 -12.44 9.88
C ALA A 26 -7.96 -13.77 10.37
N HIS A 27 -7.77 -14.12 11.64
CA HIS A 27 -8.35 -15.32 12.25
C HIS A 27 -9.89 -15.35 12.27
N LEU A 28 -10.55 -14.18 12.18
CA LEU A 28 -12.01 -14.03 12.08
C LEU A 28 -12.49 -14.04 10.63
N ALA A 29 -11.60 -13.74 9.67
CA ALA A 29 -11.92 -13.63 8.26
C ALA A 29 -12.09 -15.00 7.58
N SER A 30 -12.88 -15.04 6.50
CA SER A 30 -13.00 -16.21 5.63
C SER A 30 -11.68 -16.57 4.94
N MET A 31 -11.59 -17.77 4.37
CA MET A 31 -10.41 -18.22 3.63
C MET A 31 -10.11 -17.29 2.45
N GLU A 32 -11.14 -16.89 1.71
CA GLU A 32 -11.06 -15.98 0.57
C GLU A 32 -10.53 -14.61 1.00
N ALA A 33 -11.04 -14.06 2.10
CA ALA A 33 -10.59 -12.77 2.63
C ALA A 33 -9.13 -12.83 3.12
N ARG A 34 -8.68 -13.95 3.68
CA ARG A 34 -7.26 -14.16 4.05
C ARG A 34 -6.35 -14.25 2.83
N GLU A 35 -6.80 -14.92 1.77
CA GLU A 35 -6.05 -14.97 0.51
C GLU A 35 -5.96 -13.59 -0.15
N GLU A 36 -7.05 -12.82 -0.17
CA GLU A 36 -7.03 -11.45 -0.67
C GLU A 36 -6.10 -10.57 0.18
N LEU A 37 -6.14 -10.70 1.51
CA LEU A 37 -5.25 -10.00 2.42
C LEU A 37 -3.78 -10.32 2.15
N SER A 38 -3.44 -11.58 1.89
CA SER A 38 -2.07 -11.98 1.53
C SER A 38 -1.65 -11.30 0.23
N LYS A 39 -2.46 -11.39 -0.83
CA LYS A 39 -2.17 -10.80 -2.14
C LYS A 39 -1.99 -9.28 -2.08
N LEU A 40 -2.85 -8.60 -1.33
CA LEU A 40 -2.74 -7.15 -1.12
C LEU A 40 -1.51 -6.81 -0.26
N GLY A 41 -1.17 -7.66 0.70
CA GLY A 41 0.07 -7.53 1.48
C GLY A 41 1.31 -7.56 0.61
N ASP A 42 1.39 -8.51 -0.32
CA ASP A 42 2.50 -8.62 -1.27
C ASP A 42 2.62 -7.37 -2.16
N LYS A 43 1.47 -6.82 -2.60
CA LYS A 43 1.43 -5.55 -3.36
C LYS A 43 1.92 -4.35 -2.56
N VAL A 44 1.70 -4.32 -1.24
CA VAL A 44 2.27 -3.26 -0.38
C VAL A 44 3.79 -3.35 -0.36
N ASP A 45 4.33 -4.56 -0.27
CA ASP A 45 5.78 -4.77 -0.23
C ASP A 45 6.42 -4.44 -1.60
N GLU A 46 5.75 -4.79 -2.72
CA GLU A 46 6.14 -4.39 -4.07
C GLU A 46 6.12 -2.86 -4.24
N LEU A 47 5.05 -2.20 -3.78
CA LEU A 47 4.92 -0.74 -3.82
C LEU A 47 6.04 -0.04 -3.04
N GLU A 48 6.41 -0.56 -1.86
CA GLU A 48 7.53 -0.04 -1.08
C GLU A 48 8.87 -0.24 -1.80
N HIS A 49 9.07 -1.40 -2.41
CA HIS A 49 10.28 -1.72 -3.17
C HIS A 49 10.45 -0.80 -4.39
N GLU A 50 9.38 -0.48 -5.11
CA GLU A 50 9.39 0.47 -6.24
C GLU A 50 9.62 1.92 -5.78
N TYR A 51 9.14 2.28 -4.59
CA TYR A 51 9.29 3.62 -4.03
C TYR A 51 10.70 3.91 -3.47
N GLU A 52 11.37 2.90 -2.89
CA GLU A 52 12.70 3.08 -2.25
C GLU A 52 13.77 3.74 -3.16
N PRO A 53 13.94 3.37 -4.45
CA PRO A 53 14.88 4.06 -5.33
C PRO A 53 14.47 5.50 -5.66
N LEU A 54 13.17 5.82 -5.61
CA LEU A 54 12.64 7.15 -5.95
C LEU A 54 12.82 8.15 -4.81
N LYS A 55 12.80 7.69 -3.56
CA LYS A 55 13.00 8.53 -2.35
C LYS A 55 14.30 9.33 -2.37
N ASN A 56 15.36 8.78 -2.98
CA ASN A 56 16.67 9.41 -3.09
C ASN A 56 16.90 10.09 -4.46
N ALA A 57 15.98 9.93 -5.41
CA ALA A 57 16.08 10.52 -6.73
C ALA A 57 15.66 11.99 -6.69
N VAL A 58 16.56 12.88 -7.14
CA VAL A 58 16.28 14.32 -7.30
C VAL A 58 16.03 14.61 -8.78
N GLN A 59 14.90 14.14 -9.34
CA GLN A 59 14.54 14.43 -10.72
C GLN A 59 13.03 14.65 -10.88
N THR A 60 12.68 15.69 -11.65
CA THR A 60 11.32 16.01 -12.11
C THR A 60 10.64 14.84 -12.85
N SER A 61 11.41 13.87 -13.35
CA SER A 61 10.92 12.65 -14.00
C SER A 61 10.29 11.64 -13.03
N ALA A 62 10.48 11.79 -11.72
CA ALA A 62 9.90 10.90 -10.72
C ALA A 62 8.44 11.24 -10.41
N ASP A 63 7.94 12.43 -10.74
CA ASP A 63 6.60 12.88 -10.36
C ASP A 63 5.50 11.99 -10.99
N ASP A 64 5.62 11.62 -12.28
CA ASP A 64 4.66 10.74 -12.96
C ASP A 64 4.65 9.32 -12.36
N VAL A 65 5.82 8.84 -11.92
CA VAL A 65 5.96 7.54 -11.25
C VAL A 65 5.35 7.61 -9.86
N LEU A 66 5.59 8.69 -9.10
CA LEU A 66 4.99 8.91 -7.79
C LEU A 66 3.46 8.99 -7.87
N ASP A 67 2.90 9.63 -8.90
CA ASP A 67 1.45 9.65 -9.10
C ASP A 67 0.89 8.26 -9.44
N SER A 68 1.63 7.45 -10.21
CA SER A 68 1.26 6.05 -10.46
C SER A 68 1.26 5.22 -9.17
N LEU A 69 2.27 5.41 -8.31
CA LEU A 69 2.34 4.75 -7.01
C LEU A 69 1.18 5.12 -6.09
N LYS A 70 0.68 6.37 -6.14
CA LYS A 70 -0.52 6.77 -5.38
C LYS A 70 -1.79 6.07 -5.86
N LEU A 71 -1.92 5.82 -7.16
CA LEU A 71 -3.06 5.08 -7.71
C LEU A 71 -3.06 3.64 -7.19
N VAL A 72 -1.92 2.96 -7.29
CA VAL A 72 -1.73 1.61 -6.73
C VAL A 72 -2.01 1.60 -5.22
N ALA A 73 -1.48 2.58 -4.48
CA ALA A 73 -1.75 2.70 -3.05
C ALA A 73 -3.25 2.85 -2.73
N SER A 74 -3.98 3.60 -3.57
CA SER A 74 -5.43 3.79 -3.42
C SER A 74 -6.20 2.50 -3.68
N GLU A 75 -5.81 1.73 -4.71
CA GLU A 75 -6.41 0.43 -5.01
C GLU A 75 -6.21 -0.58 -3.89
N ILE A 76 -4.99 -0.63 -3.30
CA ILE A 76 -4.69 -1.50 -2.17
C ILE A 76 -5.55 -1.12 -0.96
N ARG A 77 -5.64 0.19 -0.65
CA ARG A 77 -6.46 0.69 0.45
C ARG A 77 -7.93 0.30 0.28
N ASP A 78 -8.46 0.44 -0.93
CA ASP A 78 -9.85 0.06 -1.22
C ASP A 78 -10.06 -1.45 -1.07
N GLY A 79 -9.04 -2.26 -1.38
CA GLY A 79 -9.03 -3.69 -1.08
C GLY A 79 -9.04 -4.01 0.41
N PHE A 80 -8.18 -3.36 1.20
CA PHE A 80 -8.20 -3.51 2.66
C PHE A 80 -9.53 -3.09 3.27
N LYS A 81 -10.17 -2.05 2.76
CA LYS A 81 -11.52 -1.66 3.17
C LYS A 81 -12.53 -2.77 2.95
N ARG A 82 -12.54 -3.41 1.77
CA ARG A 82 -13.44 -4.54 1.49
C ARG A 82 -13.21 -5.72 2.42
N ILE A 83 -11.95 -6.05 2.70
CA ILE A 83 -11.60 -7.10 3.64
C ILE A 83 -12.12 -6.76 5.03
N ARG A 84 -11.86 -5.54 5.52
CA ARG A 84 -12.37 -5.08 6.82
C ARG A 84 -13.89 -5.19 6.92
N ASP A 85 -14.61 -4.85 5.87
CA ASP A 85 -16.07 -4.92 5.83
C ASP A 85 -16.59 -6.39 5.78
N ALA A 86 -15.70 -7.35 5.51
CA ALA A 86 -15.98 -8.78 5.44
C ALA A 86 -15.50 -9.60 6.67
N VAL A 87 -14.83 -8.94 7.64
CA VAL A 87 -14.42 -9.53 8.94
C VAL A 87 -15.42 -9.16 10.02
#